data_AF-A0A314XSM4-F1
#
_entry.id   AF-A0A314XSM4-F1
#
_cell.length_a   1.000
_cell.length_b   1.000
_cell.length_c   1.000
_cell.angle_alpha   90.00
_cell.angle_beta   90.00
_cell.angle_gamma   90.00
#
_symmetry.space_group_name_H-M   'P 1'
#
loop_
_entity.id
_entity.type
_entity.pdbx_description
1 polymer ?
#
loop_
_entity_poly.entity_id
_entity_poly.type
_entity_poly.pdbx_seq_one_letter_code
_entity_poly.pdbx_strand_id
1 'polypeptide(L)'
;MDHAADAHRTDLMTITRFVLNEQSKHPESRGDFTILLNHIVLGCKFVCSAVNKAGLAKLIGLAGETNVQGEEQKKLDVLSNEVFVKALVSSGRTSILVSEEDEEAIFVEPSKRGNGIEPALHDVLQPGKNMVAAGYCMYGSSARTGTGVHGFTLDPSLGEFILTHPDIQIPKKGKIYSVNEGNAKNWDGPTAKYAKLN
;
A
#
# COMPACT_ATOMS: atom_id res chain seq x y z
N MET A 1 20.77 10.46 -2.49
CA MET A 1 20.22 11.44 -1.54
C MET A 1 21.37 12.35 -1.12
N ASP A 2 21.22 13.65 -1.30
CA ASP A 2 22.21 14.62 -0.84
C ASP A 2 21.97 14.88 0.65
N HIS A 3 22.71 14.18 1.51
CA HIS A 3 22.57 14.27 2.96
C HIS A 3 22.86 15.68 3.52
N ALA A 4 23.55 16.55 2.76
CA ALA A 4 23.81 17.93 3.18
C ALA A 4 22.58 18.83 3.04
N ALA A 5 21.74 18.59 2.02
CA ALA A 5 20.49 19.33 1.83
C ALA A 5 19.42 18.97 2.88
N ASP A 6 19.38 17.70 3.31
CA ASP A 6 18.42 17.23 4.31
C ASP A 6 18.71 17.76 5.73
N ALA A 7 19.97 18.02 6.08
CA ALA A 7 20.37 18.51 7.41
C ALA A 7 19.82 19.90 7.77
N HIS A 8 19.41 20.69 6.76
CA HIS A 8 18.87 22.04 6.95
C HIS A 8 17.37 22.16 6.65
N ARG A 9 16.69 21.05 6.33
CA ARG A 9 15.26 21.05 6.02
C ARG A 9 14.44 21.04 7.31
N THR A 10 14.03 22.22 7.77
CA THR A 10 13.23 22.37 9.00
C THR A 10 11.72 22.27 8.76
N ASP A 11 11.24 22.51 7.54
CA ASP A 11 9.82 22.35 7.18
C ASP A 11 9.56 20.98 6.57
N LEU A 12 9.26 20.01 7.43
CA LEU A 12 8.97 18.65 7.04
C LEU A 12 7.49 18.49 6.69
N MET A 13 7.22 17.96 5.49
CA MET A 13 5.87 17.62 5.04
C MET A 13 5.64 16.12 5.24
N THR A 14 5.01 15.75 6.36
CA THR A 14 4.62 14.35 6.60
C THR A 14 3.42 13.97 5.73
N ILE A 15 3.20 12.68 5.49
CA ILE A 15 2.01 12.19 4.79
C ILE A 15 0.71 12.65 5.48
N THR A 16 0.67 12.61 6.81
CA THR A 16 -0.49 13.09 7.58
C THR A 16 -0.72 14.58 7.36
N ARG A 17 0.33 15.41 7.42
CA ARG A 17 0.22 16.86 7.16
C ARG A 17 -0.22 17.12 5.71
N PHE A 18 0.34 16.39 4.75
CA PHE A 18 -0.04 16.51 3.35
C PHE A 18 -1.54 16.24 3.15
N VAL A 19 -2.05 15.14 3.71
CA VAL A 19 -3.46 14.75 3.54
C VAL A 19 -4.40 15.71 4.26
N LEU A 20 -4.02 16.22 5.43
CA LEU A 20 -4.79 17.28 6.11
C LEU A 20 -4.85 18.57 5.29
N ASN A 21 -3.73 18.96 4.66
CA ASN A 21 -3.70 20.11 3.78
C ASN A 21 -4.60 19.91 2.56
N GLU A 22 -4.57 18.74 1.92
CA GLU A 22 -5.47 18.43 0.81
C GLU A 22 -6.93 18.41 1.25
N GLN A 23 -7.25 17.79 2.40
CA GLN A 23 -8.60 17.77 2.97
C GLN A 23 -9.13 19.19 3.20
N SER A 24 -8.29 20.12 3.68
CA SER A 24 -8.71 21.50 3.95
C SER A 24 -9.18 22.26 2.71
N LYS A 25 -8.81 21.80 1.51
CA LYS A 25 -9.26 22.36 0.22
C LYS A 25 -10.68 21.93 -0.16
N HIS A 26 -11.24 20.96 0.57
CA HIS A 26 -12.55 20.34 0.31
C HIS A 26 -13.46 20.50 1.54
N PRO A 27 -14.27 21.58 1.64
CA PRO A 27 -15.10 21.88 2.80
C PRO A 27 -16.08 20.77 3.20
N GLU A 28 -16.47 19.92 2.26
CA GLU A 28 -17.34 18.75 2.43
C GLU A 28 -16.64 17.53 3.07
N SER A 29 -15.31 17.53 3.13
CA SER A 29 -14.53 16.38 3.59
C SER A 29 -14.57 16.22 5.11
N ARG A 30 -15.10 15.09 5.56
CA ARG A 30 -15.25 14.74 7.00
C ARG A 30 -13.99 14.16 7.66
N GLY A 31 -12.92 13.95 6.88
CA GLY A 31 -11.64 13.39 7.35
C GLY A 31 -11.59 11.87 7.47
N ASP A 32 -12.61 11.17 6.97
CA ASP A 32 -12.65 9.70 6.93
C ASP A 32 -11.40 9.12 6.24
N PHE A 33 -11.01 9.68 5.10
CA PHE A 33 -9.83 9.27 4.36
C PHE A 33 -8.53 9.49 5.15
N THR A 34 -8.41 10.63 5.83
CA THR A 34 -7.25 10.95 6.68
C THR A 34 -7.07 9.91 7.79
N ILE A 35 -8.17 9.54 8.46
CA ILE A 35 -8.16 8.51 9.52
C ILE A 35 -7.74 7.16 8.93
N LEU A 36 -8.36 6.75 7.83
CA LEU A 36 -8.07 5.49 7.15
C LEU A 36 -6.59 5.41 6.74
N LEU A 37 -6.08 6.46 6.11
CA LEU A 37 -4.71 6.52 5.63
C LEU A 37 -3.68 6.48 6.77
N ASN A 38 -3.96 7.13 7.90
CA ASN A 38 -3.06 7.03 9.06
C ASN A 38 -2.95 5.59 9.58
N HIS A 39 -4.02 4.79 9.50
CA HIS A 39 -3.98 3.36 9.86
C HIS A 39 -3.22 2.52 8.83
N ILE A 40 -3.34 2.85 7.53
CA ILE A 40 -2.48 2.26 6.48
C ILE A 40 -1.01 2.55 6.78
N VAL A 41 -0.68 3.81 7.09
CA VAL A 41 0.69 4.24 7.42
C VAL A 41 1.23 3.49 8.64
N LEU A 42 0.40 3.26 9.66
CA LEU A 42 0.77 2.45 10.82
C LEU A 42 1.13 1.02 10.40
N GLY A 43 0.30 0.39 9.57
CA GLY A 43 0.58 -0.94 9.01
C GLY A 43 1.90 -0.98 8.24
N CYS A 44 2.14 0.02 7.38
CA CYS A 44 3.40 0.15 6.65
C CYS A 44 4.62 0.28 7.57
N LYS A 45 4.54 1.11 8.61
CA LYS A 45 5.62 1.28 9.61
C LYS A 45 5.90 -0.03 10.35
N PHE A 46 4.84 -0.75 10.73
CA PHE A 46 4.96 -2.04 11.39
C PHE A 46 5.64 -3.08 10.49
N VAL A 47 5.15 -3.28 9.26
CA VAL A 47 5.71 -4.27 8.34
C VAL A 47 7.15 -3.90 7.97
N CYS A 48 7.46 -2.62 7.76
CA CYS A 48 8.84 -2.18 7.54
C CYS A 48 9.76 -2.53 8.72
N SER A 49 9.30 -2.30 9.96
CA SER A 49 10.04 -2.72 11.16
C SER A 49 10.19 -4.26 11.22
N ALA A 50 9.16 -5.02 10.87
CA ALA A 50 9.20 -6.48 10.87
C ALA A 50 10.19 -7.02 9.83
N VAL A 51 10.18 -6.50 8.60
CA VAL A 51 11.14 -6.80 7.53
C VAL A 51 12.56 -6.52 7.98
N ASN A 52 12.81 -5.32 8.52
CA ASN A 52 14.16 -4.90 8.95
C ASN A 52 14.69 -5.73 10.13
N LYS A 53 13.80 -6.31 10.94
CA LYS A 53 14.15 -7.16 12.09
C LYS A 53 14.02 -8.66 11.79
N ALA A 54 13.60 -9.05 10.59
CA ALA A 54 13.20 -10.42 10.30
C ALA A 54 14.34 -11.43 10.52
N GLY A 55 15.58 -11.05 10.19
CA GLY A 55 16.78 -11.85 10.43
C GLY A 55 17.12 -12.07 11.91
N LEU A 56 16.74 -11.14 12.79
CA LEU A 56 16.97 -11.22 14.24
C LEU A 56 15.80 -11.87 14.99
N ALA A 57 14.57 -11.68 14.48
CA ALA A 57 13.33 -12.11 15.13
C ALA A 57 12.85 -13.51 14.69
N LYS A 58 13.64 -14.28 13.93
CA LYS A 58 13.26 -15.58 13.34
C LYS A 58 11.94 -15.51 12.54
N LEU A 59 11.62 -14.35 11.99
CA LEU A 59 10.47 -14.15 11.09
C LEU A 59 10.79 -14.63 9.66
N ILE A 60 12.05 -15.00 9.40
CA ILE A 60 12.45 -15.68 8.17
C ILE A 60 12.18 -17.18 8.32
N GLY A 61 11.25 -17.70 7.52
CA GLY A 61 10.90 -19.12 7.47
C GLY A 61 9.42 -19.37 7.18
N LEU A 62 9.09 -20.62 6.90
CA LEU A 62 7.73 -21.08 6.57
C LEU A 62 6.82 -20.98 7.78
N ALA A 63 5.58 -20.51 7.60
CA ALA A 63 4.57 -20.47 8.66
C ALA A 63 4.11 -21.86 9.11
N GLY A 64 4.49 -22.91 8.37
CA GLY A 64 4.11 -24.30 8.66
C GLY A 64 2.71 -24.66 8.17
N GLU A 65 1.98 -23.69 7.62
CA GLU A 65 0.67 -23.88 7.00
C GLU A 65 0.81 -23.79 5.47
N THR A 66 0.36 -24.85 4.79
CA THR A 66 0.22 -24.85 3.32
C THR A 66 -1.09 -24.13 3.01
N ASN A 67 -1.04 -23.09 2.20
CA ASN A 67 -2.27 -22.38 1.84
C ASN A 67 -3.18 -23.27 0.98
N VAL A 68 -4.43 -22.86 0.83
CA VAL A 68 -5.47 -23.50 0.00
C VAL A 68 -5.11 -23.62 -1.50
N GLN A 69 -4.07 -22.90 -1.93
CA GLN A 69 -3.52 -22.91 -3.29
C GLN A 69 -2.26 -23.80 -3.41
N GLY A 70 -1.85 -24.48 -2.33
CA GLY A 70 -0.72 -25.41 -2.31
C GLY A 70 0.67 -24.75 -2.19
N GLU A 71 0.74 -23.43 -1.93
CA GLU A 71 1.97 -22.70 -1.71
C GLU A 71 2.37 -22.62 -0.23
N GLU A 72 3.66 -22.53 0.04
CA GLU A 72 4.17 -22.36 1.41
C GLU A 72 4.03 -20.90 1.86
N GLN A 73 3.17 -20.65 2.84
CA GLN A 73 2.94 -19.29 3.33
C GLN A 73 4.12 -18.79 4.17
N LYS A 74 4.61 -17.57 3.90
CA LYS A 74 5.68 -16.97 4.69
C LYS A 74 5.11 -16.32 5.94
N LYS A 75 5.81 -16.44 7.07
CA LYS A 75 5.40 -15.83 8.34
C LYS A 75 5.18 -14.31 8.28
N LEU A 76 5.93 -13.64 7.41
CA LEU A 76 5.81 -12.20 7.23
C LEU A 76 4.50 -11.82 6.52
N ASP A 77 4.00 -12.66 5.62
CA ASP A 77 2.78 -12.39 4.85
C ASP A 77 1.56 -12.49 5.78
N VAL A 78 1.48 -13.57 6.59
CA VAL A 78 0.49 -13.74 7.66
C VAL A 78 0.49 -12.56 8.63
N LEU A 79 1.68 -12.19 9.13
CA LEU A 79 1.83 -11.09 10.06
C LEU A 79 1.40 -9.75 9.44
N SER A 80 1.74 -9.52 8.18
CA SER A 80 1.36 -8.30 7.47
C SER A 80 -0.15 -8.23 7.28
N ASN A 81 -0.79 -9.33 6.88
CA ASN A 81 -2.24 -9.42 6.75
C ASN A 81 -2.94 -9.09 8.07
N GLU A 82 -2.55 -9.76 9.16
CA GLU A 82 -3.14 -9.57 10.48
C GLU A 82 -3.04 -8.12 10.95
N VAL A 83 -1.88 -7.49 10.74
CA VAL A 83 -1.63 -6.10 11.12
C VAL A 83 -2.50 -5.14 10.31
N PHE A 84 -2.59 -5.32 8.99
CA PHE A 84 -3.41 -4.46 8.14
C PHE A 84 -4.89 -4.63 8.44
N VAL A 85 -5.39 -5.86 8.57
CA VAL A 85 -6.80 -6.12 8.94
C VAL A 85 -7.14 -5.43 10.25
N LYS A 86 -6.33 -5.61 11.30
CA LYS A 86 -6.55 -4.97 12.61
C LYS A 86 -6.49 -3.45 12.53
N ALA A 87 -5.51 -2.89 11.82
CA ALA A 87 -5.38 -1.44 11.67
C ALA A 87 -6.57 -0.84 10.90
N LEU A 88 -6.99 -1.48 9.80
CA LEU A 88 -8.08 -0.99 8.96
C LEU A 88 -9.45 -1.13 9.64
N VAL A 89 -9.68 -2.21 10.39
CA VAL A 89 -10.91 -2.37 11.20
C VAL A 89 -10.94 -1.35 12.34
N SER A 90 -9.83 -1.16 13.07
CA SER A 90 -9.77 -0.21 14.19
C SER A 90 -9.88 1.26 13.76
N SER A 91 -9.65 1.56 12.48
CA SER A 91 -9.87 2.90 11.93
C SER A 91 -11.32 3.37 12.05
N GLY A 92 -12.28 2.45 12.12
CA GLY A 92 -13.70 2.77 12.09
C GLY A 92 -14.17 3.36 10.76
N ARG A 93 -13.40 3.19 9.66
CA ARG A 93 -13.70 3.76 8.33
C ARG A 93 -13.83 2.72 7.23
N THR A 94 -13.90 1.44 7.59
CA THR A 94 -14.01 0.32 6.64
C THR A 94 -15.27 -0.50 6.90
N SER A 95 -15.80 -1.11 5.83
CA SER A 95 -16.99 -1.98 5.90
C SER A 95 -16.72 -3.38 5.33
N ILE A 96 -15.88 -3.48 4.29
CA ILE A 96 -15.38 -4.73 3.71
C ILE A 96 -13.89 -4.58 3.45
N LEU A 97 -13.11 -5.63 3.76
CA LEU A 97 -11.71 -5.76 3.36
C LEU A 97 -11.57 -6.99 2.45
N VAL A 98 -10.75 -6.86 1.42
CA VAL A 98 -10.36 -7.97 0.54
C VAL A 98 -8.84 -8.04 0.58
N SER A 99 -8.31 -9.22 0.86
CA SER A 99 -6.89 -9.49 0.96
C SER A 99 -6.51 -10.64 0.03
N GLU A 100 -5.28 -10.64 -0.46
CA GLU A 100 -4.73 -11.78 -1.21
C GLU A 100 -4.56 -13.01 -0.30
N GLU A 101 -4.36 -12.78 1.00
CA GLU A 101 -4.09 -13.82 2.00
C GLU A 101 -5.37 -14.48 2.56
N ASP A 102 -6.55 -13.97 2.22
CA ASP A 102 -7.85 -14.44 2.70
C ASP A 102 -8.72 -14.88 1.52
N GLU A 103 -9.27 -16.11 1.56
CA GLU A 103 -10.14 -16.63 0.49
C GLU A 103 -11.44 -15.83 0.34
N GLU A 104 -11.98 -15.39 1.48
CA GLU A 104 -13.27 -14.73 1.58
C GLU A 104 -13.11 -13.27 1.99
N ALA A 105 -14.03 -12.43 1.52
CA ALA A 105 -14.06 -11.03 1.93
C ALA A 105 -14.36 -10.90 3.43
N ILE A 106 -13.62 -10.02 4.11
CA ILE A 106 -13.80 -9.76 5.54
C ILE A 106 -14.86 -8.67 5.71
N PHE A 107 -16.04 -9.06 6.19
CA PHE A 107 -17.11 -8.14 6.53
C PHE A 107 -16.89 -7.60 7.95
N VAL A 108 -16.68 -6.29 8.08
CA VAL A 108 -16.44 -5.64 9.37
C VAL A 108 -17.72 -5.72 10.21
N GLU A 109 -17.62 -5.92 11.52
CA GLU A 109 -18.80 -5.94 12.40
C GLU A 109 -19.49 -4.55 12.46
N PRO A 110 -20.83 -4.47 12.52
CA PRO A 110 -21.55 -3.20 12.55
C PRO A 110 -21.07 -2.20 13.63
N SER A 111 -20.65 -2.69 14.79
CA SER A 111 -20.13 -1.88 15.91
C SER A 111 -18.79 -1.20 15.62
N LYS A 112 -18.07 -1.64 14.57
CA LYS A 112 -16.75 -1.15 14.17
C LYS A 112 -16.76 -0.44 12.81
N ARG A 113 -17.93 -0.28 12.17
CA ARG A 113 -18.07 0.42 10.89
C ARG A 113 -18.25 1.92 11.10
N GLY A 114 -17.80 2.70 10.12
CA GLY A 114 -18.02 4.16 10.10
C GLY A 114 -19.40 4.58 9.60
N ASN A 115 -20.16 3.64 9.03
CA ASN A 115 -21.50 3.85 8.50
C ASN A 115 -22.43 2.70 8.90
N GLY A 116 -23.72 2.99 9.04
CA GLY A 116 -24.77 2.01 9.37
C GLY A 116 -25.31 1.26 8.15
N ILE A 117 -24.57 1.25 7.04
CA ILE A 117 -24.98 0.60 5.79
C ILE A 117 -24.51 -0.85 5.87
N GLU A 118 -25.38 -1.80 5.53
CA GLU A 118 -24.99 -3.20 5.47
C GLU A 118 -24.19 -3.45 4.18
N PRO A 119 -22.92 -3.86 4.29
CA PRO A 119 -22.08 -4.17 3.16
C PRO A 119 -22.52 -5.45 2.45
N ALA A 120 -22.32 -5.49 1.14
CA ALA A 120 -22.52 -6.65 0.32
C ALA A 120 -21.32 -6.87 -0.62
N LEU A 121 -21.14 -8.10 -1.11
CA LEU A 121 -20.00 -8.44 -1.96
C LEU A 121 -19.86 -7.56 -3.21
N HIS A 122 -20.96 -7.07 -3.76
CA HIS A 122 -20.93 -6.16 -4.93
C HIS A 122 -20.27 -4.80 -4.63
N ASP A 123 -20.16 -4.40 -3.36
CA ASP A 123 -19.48 -3.17 -2.95
C ASP A 123 -17.97 -3.22 -3.19
N VAL A 124 -17.36 -4.41 -3.27
CA VAL A 124 -15.93 -4.59 -3.57
C VAL A 124 -15.66 -5.07 -5.01
N LEU A 125 -16.69 -5.57 -5.70
CA LEU A 125 -16.60 -5.98 -7.12
C LEU A 125 -16.88 -4.81 -8.07
N GLN A 126 -16.21 -3.68 -7.84
CA GLN A 126 -16.36 -2.46 -8.64
C GLN A 126 -15.24 -2.31 -9.68
N PRO A 127 -15.51 -1.68 -10.84
CA PRO A 127 -14.46 -1.41 -11.82
C PRO A 127 -13.43 -0.42 -11.25
N GLY A 128 -12.14 -0.62 -11.56
CA GLY A 128 -11.04 0.21 -11.02
C GLY A 128 -11.15 1.72 -11.28
N LYS A 129 -11.94 2.14 -12.28
CA LYS A 129 -12.28 3.55 -12.53
C LYS A 129 -13.06 4.22 -11.38
N ASN A 130 -13.64 3.43 -10.48
CA ASN A 130 -14.35 3.90 -9.28
C ASN A 130 -13.42 4.06 -8.07
N MET A 131 -12.13 3.72 -8.18
CA MET A 131 -11.18 3.89 -7.07
C MET A 131 -11.03 5.36 -6.70
N VAL A 132 -11.22 5.66 -5.41
CA VAL A 132 -11.04 7.01 -4.84
C VAL A 132 -9.59 7.31 -4.48
N ALA A 133 -8.83 6.28 -4.14
CA ALA A 133 -7.40 6.35 -3.84
C ALA A 133 -6.77 4.98 -4.07
N ALA A 134 -5.50 4.98 -4.49
CA ALA A 134 -4.70 3.78 -4.61
C ALA A 134 -3.24 4.09 -4.31
N GLY A 135 -2.51 3.09 -3.82
CA GLY A 135 -1.10 3.19 -3.55
C GLY A 135 -0.49 1.87 -3.16
N TYR A 136 0.82 1.89 -2.96
CA TYR A 136 1.59 0.75 -2.49
C TYR A 136 2.64 1.25 -1.50
N CYS A 137 3.11 0.36 -0.62
CA CYS A 137 4.28 0.61 0.22
C CYS A 137 5.44 -0.25 -0.27
N MET A 138 6.51 0.37 -0.76
CA MET A 138 7.76 -0.36 -1.01
C MET A 138 8.60 -0.36 0.26
N TYR A 139 8.97 -1.55 0.75
CA TYR A 139 9.86 -1.70 1.91
C TYR A 139 11.35 -1.38 1.60
N GLY A 140 11.58 -0.66 0.50
CA GLY A 140 12.79 0.09 0.15
C GLY A 140 12.52 1.59 -0.10
N SER A 141 11.38 2.13 0.38
CA SER A 141 10.79 3.49 0.30
C SER A 141 9.77 3.75 -0.82
N SER A 142 8.51 4.05 -0.43
CA SER A 142 7.53 4.98 -1.04
C SER A 142 6.10 4.56 -0.69
N ALA A 143 5.23 5.52 -0.34
CA ALA A 143 3.77 5.40 -0.26
C ALA A 143 3.09 6.40 -1.22
N ARG A 144 1.91 6.08 -1.78
CA ARG A 144 1.15 6.91 -2.75
C ARG A 144 -0.28 7.19 -2.25
N THR A 145 -0.76 8.44 -2.29
CA THR A 145 -2.19 8.79 -2.12
C THR A 145 -2.56 10.12 -2.80
N GLY A 146 -3.83 10.27 -3.21
CA GLY A 146 -4.43 11.57 -3.59
C GLY A 146 -4.51 11.89 -5.09
N THR A 147 -4.80 13.16 -5.40
CA THR A 147 -4.74 13.72 -6.76
C THR A 147 -3.28 13.86 -7.20
N GLY A 148 -2.93 13.27 -8.33
CA GLY A 148 -1.53 13.12 -8.75
C GLY A 148 -0.85 11.95 -8.03
N VAL A 149 0.45 11.78 -8.26
CA VAL A 149 1.23 10.72 -7.62
C VAL A 149 2.31 11.34 -6.76
N HIS A 150 2.35 11.00 -5.48
CA HIS A 150 3.33 11.53 -4.53
C HIS A 150 4.12 10.39 -3.90
N GLY A 151 5.41 10.59 -3.69
CA GLY A 151 6.30 9.64 -3.03
C GLY A 151 6.75 10.16 -1.66
N PHE A 152 6.49 9.35 -0.63
CA PHE A 152 6.91 9.61 0.74
C PHE A 152 7.93 8.56 1.21
N THR A 153 9.05 9.01 1.77
CA THR A 153 10.10 8.15 2.31
C THR A 153 9.99 8.07 3.82
N LEU A 154 10.05 6.86 4.38
CA LEU A 154 10.11 6.67 5.84
C LEU A 154 11.48 7.14 6.34
N ASP A 155 11.49 8.14 7.22
CA ASP A 155 12.63 8.50 8.06
C ASP A 155 12.60 7.62 9.32
N PRO A 156 13.55 6.67 9.49
CA PRO A 156 13.54 5.78 10.65
C PRO A 156 13.85 6.47 11.98
N SER A 157 14.56 7.60 11.95
CA SER A 157 14.91 8.36 13.16
C SER A 157 13.72 9.15 13.68
N LEU A 158 12.90 9.68 12.78
CA LEU A 158 11.66 10.37 13.14
C LEU A 158 10.47 9.42 13.26
N GLY A 159 10.55 8.24 12.64
CA GLY A 159 9.44 7.31 12.53
C GLY A 159 8.31 7.85 11.66
N GLU A 160 8.60 8.73 10.68
CA GLU A 160 7.61 9.41 9.86
C GLU A 160 7.85 9.30 8.36
N PHE A 161 6.76 9.23 7.59
CA PHE A 161 6.83 9.29 6.13
C PHE A 161 6.87 10.75 5.67
N ILE A 162 8.01 11.16 5.13
CA ILE A 162 8.27 12.53 4.67
C ILE A 162 8.14 12.61 3.15
N LEU A 163 7.48 13.65 2.64
CA LEU A 163 7.36 13.92 1.22
C LEU A 163 8.75 14.17 0.61
N THR A 164 9.13 13.29 -0.32
CA THR A 164 10.40 13.34 -1.04
C THR A 164 10.23 13.54 -2.54
N HIS A 165 9.10 13.10 -3.10
CA HIS A 165 8.83 13.17 -4.54
C HIS A 165 7.40 13.67 -4.79
N PRO A 166 7.15 14.98 -4.82
CA PRO A 166 5.84 15.53 -5.17
C PRO A 166 5.56 15.35 -6.67
N ASP A 167 4.29 15.12 -7.02
CA ASP A 167 3.77 15.10 -8.41
C ASP A 167 4.63 14.31 -9.41
N ILE A 168 4.89 13.05 -9.06
CA ILE A 168 5.60 12.08 -9.91
C ILE A 168 4.82 11.89 -11.22
N GLN A 169 5.52 12.11 -12.33
CA GLN A 169 5.02 11.86 -13.67
C GLN A 169 5.92 10.83 -14.37
N ILE A 170 5.30 9.87 -15.05
CA ILE A 170 6.07 8.94 -15.88
C ILE A 170 6.63 9.69 -17.11
N PRO A 171 7.91 9.50 -17.48
CA PRO A 171 8.44 10.06 -18.71
C PRO A 171 7.64 9.59 -19.93
N LYS A 172 7.52 10.43 -20.96
CA LYS A 172 6.78 10.10 -22.20
C LYS A 172 7.26 8.82 -22.90
N LYS A 173 8.53 8.45 -22.72
CA LYS A 173 9.11 7.23 -23.27
C LYS A 173 10.14 6.64 -22.30
N GLY A 174 9.95 5.37 -21.95
CA GLY A 174 10.92 4.57 -21.19
C GLY A 174 11.98 3.92 -22.08
N LYS A 175 13.02 3.37 -21.46
CA LYS A 175 14.09 2.58 -22.11
C LYS A 175 14.16 1.14 -21.57
N ILE A 176 13.21 0.75 -20.74
CA ILE A 176 13.21 -0.50 -20.01
C ILE A 176 11.85 -1.16 -20.24
N TYR A 177 11.86 -2.44 -20.59
CA TYR A 177 10.70 -3.31 -20.43
C TYR A 177 10.98 -4.29 -19.28
N SER A 178 9.94 -4.74 -18.61
CA SER A 178 10.05 -5.68 -17.50
C SER A 178 9.04 -6.80 -17.71
N VAL A 179 9.55 -8.01 -17.92
CA VAL A 179 8.75 -9.21 -18.17
C VAL A 179 9.56 -10.44 -17.75
N ASN A 180 8.89 -11.55 -17.45
CA ASN A 180 9.57 -12.84 -17.27
C ASN A 180 9.73 -13.55 -18.63
N GLU A 181 10.91 -13.44 -19.24
CA GLU A 181 11.20 -14.07 -20.53
C GLU A 181 11.23 -15.61 -20.50
N GLY A 182 11.33 -16.22 -19.31
CA GLY A 182 11.21 -17.68 -19.17
C GLY A 182 9.85 -18.22 -19.66
N ASN A 183 8.84 -17.36 -19.72
CA ASN A 183 7.52 -17.68 -20.24
C ASN A 183 7.35 -17.43 -21.75
N ALA A 184 8.42 -17.08 -22.48
CA ALA A 184 8.35 -16.67 -23.88
C ALA A 184 7.64 -17.68 -24.81
N LYS A 185 7.77 -18.98 -24.53
CA LYS A 185 7.09 -20.06 -25.27
C LYS A 185 5.56 -19.99 -25.22
N ASN A 186 5.01 -19.34 -24.19
CA ASN A 186 3.58 -19.24 -23.94
C ASN A 186 3.02 -17.86 -24.36
N TRP A 187 3.85 -16.97 -24.89
CA TRP A 187 3.41 -15.63 -25.28
C TRP A 187 2.59 -15.66 -26.56
N ASP A 188 1.59 -14.78 -26.62
CA ASP A 188 0.88 -14.52 -27.86
C ASP A 188 1.79 -13.82 -28.90
N GLY A 189 1.34 -13.83 -30.16
CA GLY A 189 2.10 -13.24 -31.26
C GLY A 189 2.50 -11.77 -31.02
N PRO A 190 1.57 -10.88 -30.59
CA PRO A 190 1.88 -9.49 -30.29
C PRO A 190 2.92 -9.29 -29.19
N THR A 191 2.81 -9.99 -28.06
CA THR A 191 3.75 -9.86 -26.93
C THR A 191 5.14 -10.32 -27.33
N ALA A 192 5.24 -11.48 -28.00
CA ALA A 192 6.52 -11.99 -28.49
C ALA A 192 7.17 -11.06 -29.51
N LYS A 193 6.37 -10.42 -30.37
CA LYS A 193 6.87 -9.42 -31.32
C LYS A 193 7.40 -8.18 -30.61
N TYR A 194 6.69 -7.67 -29.61
CA TYR A 194 7.10 -6.49 -28.85
C TYR A 194 8.42 -6.74 -28.11
N ALA A 195 8.57 -7.89 -27.44
CA ALA A 195 9.79 -8.24 -26.72
C ALA A 195 11.01 -8.36 -27.64
N LYS A 196 10.85 -8.92 -28.85
CA LYS A 196 11.95 -9.07 -29.84
C LYS A 196 12.39 -7.76 -30.51
N LEU A 197 11.60 -6.68 -30.39
CA LEU A 197 11.89 -5.37 -30.98
C LEU A 197 12.66 -4.43 -30.04
N ASN A 198 12.88 -4.86 -28.79
CA ASN A 198 13.69 -4.17 -27.79
C ASN A 198 15.04 -4.88 -27.63
#